data_AF-A0A3D0RJT0-F1
#
_entry.id   AF-A0A3D0RJT0-F1
#
_cell.length_a   1.000
_cell.length_b   1.000
_cell.length_c   1.000
_cell.angle_alpha   90.00
_cell.angle_beta   90.00
_cell.angle_gamma   90.00
#
_symmetry.space_group_name_H-M   'P 1'
#
loop_
_entity.id
_entity.type
_entity.pdbx_description
1 polymer ?
#
loop_
_entity_poly.entity_id
_entity_poly.type
_entity_poly.pdbx_seq_one_letter_code
_entity_poly.pdbx_strand_id
1 'polypeptide(L)'
;YLHSEYANSDSIAVISQVIRQQNNVRDLLYQQEAIDLINDNLSKVTLILLVLAAVLMFISFTLIRNTIRLSVYSKRFIINTMKLVGANGSFIRRPFILGNILTGIVSGIFADGIIFLVLAYFNKEYAELQSIIGATELIVIFVVVILLGILISTVATYFAVNRYLKMKTENLYYV
;
A
#
# COMPACT_ATOMS: atom_id res chain seq x y z
N TYR A 1 8.52 -6.96 -28.33
CA TYR A 1 8.39 -7.81 -27.13
C TYR A 1 9.66 -7.67 -26.30
N LEU A 2 9.65 -6.81 -25.30
CA LEU A 2 10.76 -6.64 -24.36
C LEU A 2 10.36 -7.35 -23.05
N HIS A 3 10.98 -8.49 -22.78
CA HIS A 3 10.74 -9.27 -21.57
C HIS A 3 11.34 -8.52 -20.36
N SER A 4 10.51 -8.19 -19.37
CA SER A 4 10.86 -7.41 -18.18
C SER A 4 11.95 -8.04 -17.31
N GLU A 5 12.16 -9.35 -17.44
CA GLU A 5 13.18 -10.14 -16.74
C GLU A 5 14.62 -9.76 -17.15
N TYR A 6 14.78 -9.11 -18.31
CA TYR A 6 16.06 -8.67 -18.86
C TYR A 6 16.27 -7.15 -18.81
N ALA A 7 15.35 -6.39 -18.20
CA ALA A 7 15.46 -4.94 -18.04
C ALA A 7 16.15 -4.52 -16.71
N ASN A 8 16.73 -5.50 -16.00
CA ASN A 8 17.51 -5.27 -14.79
C ASN A 8 19.01 -5.22 -15.14
N SER A 9 19.72 -4.17 -14.71
CA SER A 9 21.13 -3.90 -15.04
C SER A 9 22.04 -5.11 -14.74
N ASP A 10 21.71 -5.89 -13.71
CA ASP A 10 22.45 -7.07 -13.26
C ASP A 10 22.35 -8.26 -14.25
N SER A 11 21.15 -8.50 -14.80
CA SER A 11 20.92 -9.56 -15.79
C SER A 11 21.62 -9.27 -17.13
N ILE A 12 21.77 -7.98 -17.48
CA ILE A 12 22.37 -7.58 -18.76
C ILE A 12 23.90 -7.61 -18.71
N ALA A 13 24.51 -7.32 -17.55
CA ALA A 13 25.95 -7.47 -17.35
C ALA A 13 26.42 -8.91 -17.63
N VAL A 14 25.69 -9.91 -17.12
CA VAL A 14 25.97 -11.34 -17.32
C VAL A 14 25.85 -11.75 -18.79
N ILE A 15 24.80 -11.30 -19.49
CA ILE A 15 24.57 -11.61 -20.91
C ILE A 15 25.62 -10.94 -21.80
N SER A 16 26.04 -9.72 -21.49
CA SER A 16 27.07 -9.01 -22.24
C SER A 16 28.45 -9.68 -22.14
N GLN A 17 28.74 -10.33 -21.01
CA GLN A 17 30.01 -11.01 -20.75
C GLN A 17 30.13 -12.34 -21.52
N VAL A 18 29.01 -13.06 -21.71
CA VAL A 18 28.93 -14.29 -22.51
C VAL A 18 29.05 -13.98 -24.01
N ILE A 19 28.44 -12.89 -24.49
CA ILE A 19 28.46 -12.52 -25.91
C ILE A 19 29.84 -11.96 -26.33
N ARG A 20 30.58 -11.31 -25.42
CA ARG A 20 31.94 -10.81 -25.65
C ARG A 20 32.99 -11.90 -25.93
N GLN A 21 32.75 -13.15 -25.54
CA GLN A 21 33.72 -14.24 -25.71
C GLN A 21 33.71 -14.88 -27.12
N GLN A 22 32.69 -14.63 -27.96
CA GLN A 22 32.55 -15.40 -29.21
C GLN A 22 32.45 -14.61 -30.51
N ASN A 23 32.31 -13.28 -30.54
CA ASN A 23 32.34 -12.56 -31.82
C ASN A 23 32.94 -11.15 -31.76
N ASN A 24 33.80 -10.88 -32.74
CA ASN A 24 34.50 -9.63 -33.01
C ASN A 24 33.53 -8.55 -33.56
N VAL A 25 32.54 -8.14 -32.76
CA VAL A 25 31.56 -7.10 -33.13
C VAL A 25 32.01 -5.76 -32.54
N ARG A 26 32.55 -4.91 -33.42
CA ARG A 26 32.66 -3.47 -33.21
C ARG A 26 31.26 -2.84 -33.16
N ASP A 27 31.10 -1.89 -32.24
CA ASP A 27 30.01 -0.92 -32.14
C ASP A 27 28.63 -1.47 -31.75
N LEU A 28 28.52 -1.94 -30.51
CA LEU A 28 27.32 -1.67 -29.73
C LEU A 28 27.60 -0.41 -28.91
N LEU A 29 27.09 0.74 -29.38
CA LEU A 29 26.85 1.92 -28.53
C LEU A 29 25.79 1.53 -27.50
N TYR A 30 26.20 0.71 -26.54
CA TYR A 30 25.42 0.36 -25.39
C TYR A 30 25.40 1.62 -24.54
N GLN A 31 24.31 2.39 -24.62
CA GLN A 31 24.11 3.60 -23.82
C GLN A 31 23.75 3.19 -22.39
N GLN A 32 24.68 2.44 -21.78
CA GLN A 32 24.71 1.99 -20.39
C GLN A 32 24.43 3.20 -19.49
N GLU A 33 25.11 4.32 -19.77
CA GLU A 33 24.93 5.59 -19.08
C GLU A 33 23.50 6.13 -19.14
N ALA A 34 22.78 6.02 -20.26
CA ALA A 34 21.40 6.53 -20.33
C ALA A 34 20.41 5.64 -19.57
N ILE A 35 20.58 4.31 -19.63
CA ILE A 35 19.75 3.36 -18.87
C ILE A 35 20.05 3.47 -17.38
N ASP A 36 21.31 3.58 -17.00
CA ASP A 36 21.75 3.76 -15.61
C ASP A 36 21.22 5.09 -15.05
N LEU A 37 21.27 6.18 -15.82
CA LEU A 37 20.66 7.46 -15.44
C LEU A 37 19.14 7.36 -15.27
N ILE A 38 18.42 6.67 -16.15
CA ILE A 38 16.97 6.46 -16.00
C ILE A 38 16.67 5.63 -14.77
N ASN A 39 17.37 4.51 -14.58
CA ASN A 39 17.14 3.60 -13.44
C ASN A 39 17.47 4.26 -12.10
N ASP A 40 18.54 5.06 -12.03
CA ASP A 40 18.89 5.84 -10.84
C ASP A 40 17.84 6.91 -10.53
N ASN A 41 17.34 7.60 -11.54
CA ASN A 41 16.27 8.59 -11.35
C ASN A 41 14.96 7.94 -10.93
N LEU A 42 14.59 6.81 -11.53
CA LEU A 42 13.42 6.03 -11.14
C LEU A 42 13.55 5.55 -9.68
N SER A 43 14.71 5.03 -9.30
CA SER A 43 14.98 4.59 -7.93
C SER A 43 14.84 5.75 -6.92
N LYS A 44 15.35 6.95 -7.25
CA LYS A 44 15.17 8.16 -6.43
C LYS A 44 13.70 8.57 -6.31
N VAL A 45 12.95 8.56 -7.42
CA VAL A 45 11.52 8.88 -7.42
C VAL A 45 10.74 7.89 -6.57
N THR A 46 11.00 6.59 -6.73
CA THR A 46 10.39 5.53 -5.91
C THR A 46 10.69 5.72 -4.44
N LEU A 47 11.93 6.08 -4.07
CA LEU A 47 12.30 6.37 -2.68
C LEU A 47 11.50 7.55 -2.13
N ILE A 48 11.39 8.66 -2.87
CA ILE A 48 10.61 9.82 -2.45
C ILE A 48 9.14 9.46 -2.27
N LEU A 49 8.55 8.71 -3.21
CA LEU A 49 7.17 8.24 -3.11
C LEU A 49 6.95 7.32 -1.92
N LEU A 50 7.91 6.44 -1.61
CA LEU A 50 7.86 5.55 -0.45
C LEU A 50 7.90 6.34 0.85
N VAL A 51 8.77 7.34 0.95
CA VAL A 51 8.82 8.25 2.12
C VAL A 51 7.49 8.98 2.28
N LEU A 52 6.93 9.50 1.19
CA LEU A 52 5.63 10.18 1.21
C LEU A 52 4.50 9.23 1.64
N ALA A 53 4.49 8.00 1.12
CA ALA A 53 3.53 6.97 1.52
C ALA A 53 3.64 6.63 3.01
N ALA A 54 4.86 6.52 3.55
CA ALA A 54 5.08 6.30 4.98
C ALA A 54 4.55 7.45 5.85
N VAL A 55 4.75 8.70 5.42
CA VAL A 55 4.20 9.88 6.12
C VAL A 55 2.67 9.87 6.10
N LEU A 56 2.06 9.60 4.94
CA LEU A 56 0.60 9.49 4.82
C LEU A 56 0.04 8.34 5.67
N MET A 57 0.72 7.21 5.72
CA MET A 57 0.38 6.08 6.58
C MET A 57 0.39 6.49 8.06
N PHE A 58 1.39 7.26 8.49
CA PHE A 58 1.48 7.76 9.86
C PHE A 58 0.33 8.74 10.21
N ILE A 59 -0.01 9.64 9.28
CA ILE A 59 -1.14 10.56 9.42
C ILE A 59 -2.44 9.77 9.55
N SER A 60 -2.67 8.81 8.65
CA SER A 60 -3.84 7.92 8.66
C SER A 60 -3.95 7.16 9.99
N PHE A 61 -2.85 6.59 10.49
CA PHE A 61 -2.82 5.91 11.78
C PHE A 61 -3.22 6.84 12.94
N THR A 62 -2.74 8.09 12.94
CA THR A 62 -3.09 9.10 13.94
C THR A 62 -4.57 9.46 13.90
N LEU A 63 -5.14 9.60 12.70
CA LEU A 63 -6.57 9.84 12.50
C LEU A 63 -7.41 8.66 13.01
N ILE A 64 -7.06 7.43 12.65
CA ILE A 64 -7.74 6.21 13.13
C ILE A 64 -7.70 6.16 14.66
N ARG A 65 -6.55 6.46 15.27
CA ARG A 65 -6.44 6.50 16.74
C ARG A 65 -7.40 7.51 17.36
N ASN A 66 -7.55 8.69 16.78
CA ASN A 66 -8.49 9.69 17.28
C ASN A 66 -9.96 9.26 17.08
N THR A 67 -10.29 8.70 15.92
CA THR A 67 -11.62 8.18 15.61
C THR A 67 -12.03 7.06 16.56
N ILE A 68 -11.13 6.12 16.84
CA ILE A 68 -11.39 5.04 17.80
C ILE A 68 -11.62 5.59 19.21
N ARG A 69 -10.87 6.63 19.65
CA ARG A 69 -11.10 7.29 20.94
C ARG A 69 -12.53 7.82 21.04
N LEU A 70 -12.96 8.59 20.04
CA LEU A 70 -14.28 9.18 19.99
C LEU A 70 -15.38 8.10 19.95
N SER A 71 -15.18 7.06 19.16
CA SER A 71 -16.13 5.95 19.03
C SER A 71 -16.28 5.16 20.33
N VAL A 72 -15.17 4.87 21.01
CA VAL A 72 -15.17 4.19 22.32
C VAL A 72 -15.84 5.05 23.39
N TYR A 73 -15.57 6.36 23.41
CA TYR A 73 -16.22 7.29 24.33
C TYR A 73 -17.74 7.33 24.12
N SER A 74 -18.19 7.41 22.87
CA SER A 74 -19.62 7.40 22.52
C SER A 74 -20.31 6.09 22.93
N LYS A 75 -19.60 4.95 22.86
CA LYS A 75 -20.13 3.62 23.22
C LYS A 75 -19.77 3.16 24.64
N ARG A 76 -19.32 4.08 25.52
CA ARG A 76 -18.79 3.74 26.86
C ARG A 76 -19.76 2.90 27.71
N PHE A 77 -21.07 3.19 27.65
CA PHE A 77 -22.08 2.46 28.42
C PHE A 77 -22.21 1.01 27.94
N ILE A 78 -22.26 0.79 26.62
CA ILE A 78 -22.33 -0.54 26.01
C ILE A 78 -21.09 -1.36 26.34
N ILE A 79 -19.91 -0.72 26.30
CA ILE A 79 -18.65 -1.38 26.68
C ILE A 79 -18.67 -1.77 28.17
N ASN A 80 -19.23 -0.93 29.03
CA ASN A 80 -19.33 -1.23 30.46
C ASN A 80 -20.30 -2.39 30.73
N THR A 81 -21.46 -2.42 30.09
CA THR A 81 -22.41 -3.54 30.22
C THR A 81 -21.80 -4.85 29.70
N MET A 82 -21.06 -4.82 28.59
CA MET A 82 -20.30 -5.98 28.10
C MET A 82 -19.25 -6.48 29.11
N LYS A 83 -18.56 -5.57 29.82
CA LYS A 83 -17.61 -5.96 30.87
C LYS A 83 -18.30 -6.60 32.07
N LEU A 84 -19.48 -6.12 32.47
CA LEU A 84 -20.24 -6.66 33.62
C LEU A 84 -20.70 -8.10 33.40
N VAL A 85 -21.00 -8.48 32.16
CA VAL A 85 -21.37 -9.86 31.80
C VAL A 85 -20.14 -10.77 31.52
N GLY A 86 -18.92 -10.30 31.82
CA GLY A 86 -17.70 -11.08 31.64
C GLY A 86 -17.20 -11.21 30.20
N ALA A 87 -17.62 -10.32 29.28
CA ALA A 87 -17.19 -10.39 27.89
C ALA A 87 -15.67 -10.21 27.76
N ASN A 88 -15.03 -11.09 27.01
CA ASN A 88 -13.59 -11.01 26.76
C ASN A 88 -13.23 -9.75 25.94
N GLY A 89 -12.00 -9.26 26.11
CA GLY A 89 -11.52 -8.07 25.40
C GLY A 89 -11.58 -8.17 23.87
N SER A 90 -11.55 -9.38 23.31
CA SER A 90 -11.70 -9.62 21.87
C SER A 90 -13.13 -9.44 21.37
N PHE A 91 -14.14 -9.78 22.17
CA PHE A 91 -15.55 -9.60 21.86
C PHE A 91 -15.89 -8.11 21.74
N ILE A 92 -15.32 -7.29 22.63
CA ILE A 92 -15.48 -5.83 22.59
C ILE A 92 -14.79 -5.23 21.34
N ARG A 93 -13.71 -5.84 20.83
CA ARG A 93 -12.94 -5.35 19.66
C ARG A 93 -13.59 -5.66 18.31
N ARG A 94 -14.21 -6.83 18.19
CA ARG A 94 -14.80 -7.33 16.94
C ARG A 94 -15.63 -6.30 16.16
N PRO A 95 -16.60 -5.57 16.75
CA PRO A 95 -17.40 -4.61 15.99
C PRO A 95 -16.57 -3.47 15.39
N PHE A 96 -15.52 -3.02 16.08
CA PHE A 96 -14.64 -1.97 15.58
C PHE A 96 -13.76 -2.47 14.43
N ILE A 97 -13.20 -3.68 14.54
CA ILE A 97 -12.35 -4.27 13.51
C ILE A 97 -13.17 -4.55 12.25
N LEU A 98 -14.34 -5.18 12.38
CA LEU A 98 -15.22 -5.46 11.24
C LEU A 98 -15.66 -4.18 10.52
N GLY A 99 -15.99 -3.12 11.25
CA GLY A 99 -16.30 -1.83 10.67
C GLY A 99 -15.14 -1.24 9.85
N ASN A 100 -13.89 -1.39 10.31
CA ASN A 100 -12.72 -0.86 9.60
C ASN A 100 -12.22 -1.75 8.45
N ILE A 101 -12.55 -3.04 8.45
CA ILE A 101 -12.33 -3.92 7.30
C ILE A 101 -13.18 -3.42 6.12
N LEU A 102 -14.46 -3.13 6.37
CA LEU A 102 -15.37 -2.59 5.35
C LEU A 102 -14.87 -1.25 4.79
N THR A 103 -14.42 -0.33 5.64
CA THR A 103 -13.84 0.93 5.16
C THR A 103 -12.56 0.71 4.37
N GLY A 104 -11.73 -0.28 4.76
CA GLY A 104 -10.54 -0.70 4.01
C GLY A 104 -10.88 -1.18 2.60
N ILE A 105 -11.89 -2.05 2.46
CA ILE A 105 -12.38 -2.52 1.16
C ILE A 105 -12.86 -1.34 0.31
N VAL A 106 -13.71 -0.48 0.86
CA VAL A 106 -14.26 0.69 0.14
C VAL A 106 -13.14 1.64 -0.29
N SER A 107 -12.13 1.87 0.55
CA SER A 107 -10.98 2.69 0.18
C SER A 107 -10.13 2.08 -0.93
N GLY A 108 -9.95 0.74 -0.93
CA GLY A 108 -9.21 0.03 -1.98
C GLY A 108 -9.92 0.14 -3.32
N ILE A 109 -11.23 -0.13 -3.36
CA ILE A 109 -12.05 0.02 -4.57
C ILE A 109 -12.01 1.48 -5.07
N PHE A 110 -12.07 2.45 -4.16
CA PHE A 110 -12.00 3.86 -4.52
C PHE A 110 -10.62 4.23 -5.12
N ALA A 111 -9.54 3.72 -4.55
CA ALA A 111 -8.18 3.90 -5.08
C ALA A 111 -8.02 3.28 -6.47
N ASP A 112 -8.49 2.04 -6.66
CA ASP A 112 -8.46 1.35 -7.96
C ASP A 112 -9.27 2.11 -9.01
N GLY A 113 -10.42 2.68 -8.63
CA GLY A 113 -11.21 3.55 -9.50
C GLY A 113 -10.42 4.78 -9.99
N ILE A 114 -9.63 5.40 -9.11
CA ILE A 114 -8.75 6.52 -9.48
C ILE A 114 -7.65 6.05 -10.42
N ILE A 115 -6.98 4.93 -10.09
CA ILE A 115 -5.92 4.36 -10.93
C ILE A 115 -6.46 4.06 -12.33
N PHE A 116 -7.62 3.42 -12.42
CA PHE A 116 -8.28 3.11 -13.69
C PHE A 116 -8.58 4.37 -14.50
N LEU A 117 -9.12 5.42 -13.87
CA LEU A 117 -9.46 6.68 -14.53
C LEU A 117 -8.21 7.37 -15.08
N VAL A 118 -7.14 7.42 -14.29
CA VAL A 118 -5.85 7.97 -14.73
C VAL A 118 -5.32 7.18 -15.91
N LEU A 119 -5.28 5.85 -15.83
CA LEU A 119 -4.83 5.01 -16.96
C LEU A 119 -5.68 5.21 -18.22
N ALA A 120 -7.00 5.28 -18.09
CA ALA A 120 -7.90 5.52 -19.21
C ALA A 120 -7.68 6.89 -19.86
N TYR A 121 -7.38 7.93 -19.06
CA TYR A 121 -7.04 9.25 -19.57
C TYR A 121 -5.72 9.26 -20.36
N PHE A 122 -4.67 8.64 -19.82
CA PHE A 122 -3.38 8.56 -20.50
C PHE A 122 -3.41 7.69 -21.77
N ASN A 123 -4.17 6.59 -21.75
CA ASN A 123 -4.34 5.72 -22.93
C ASN A 123 -5.07 6.41 -24.08
N LYS A 124 -5.88 7.44 -23.79
CA LYS A 124 -6.56 8.25 -24.80
C LYS A 124 -5.61 9.26 -25.45
N GLU A 125 -4.72 9.86 -24.67
CA GLU A 125 -3.79 10.90 -25.14
C GLU A 125 -2.54 10.31 -25.80
N TYR A 126 -2.08 9.15 -25.33
CA TYR A 126 -0.85 8.49 -25.79
C TYR A 126 -1.12 7.03 -26.15
N ALA A 127 -1.47 6.79 -27.42
CA ALA A 127 -1.78 5.45 -27.93
C ALA A 127 -0.62 4.44 -27.77
N GLU A 128 0.62 4.91 -27.73
CA GLU A 128 1.82 4.08 -27.54
C GLU A 128 1.96 3.51 -26.12
N LEU A 129 1.28 4.09 -25.11
CA LEU A 129 1.31 3.59 -23.74
C LEU A 129 0.43 2.35 -23.51
N GLN A 130 -0.48 2.02 -24.45
CA GLN A 130 -1.39 0.88 -24.32
C GLN A 130 -0.67 -0.48 -24.19
N SER A 131 0.58 -0.57 -24.64
CA SER A 131 1.36 -1.81 -24.60
C SER A 131 2.20 -1.99 -23.32
N ILE A 132 2.23 -1.00 -22.42
CA ILE A 132 3.16 -1.02 -21.28
C ILE A 132 2.63 -1.86 -20.10
N ILE A 133 1.30 -1.86 -19.88
CA ILE A 133 0.66 -2.58 -18.78
C ILE A 133 -0.33 -3.58 -19.37
N GLY A 134 -0.05 -4.87 -19.23
CA GLY A 134 -0.99 -5.92 -19.65
C GLY A 134 -2.18 -6.03 -18.69
N ALA A 135 -3.24 -6.69 -19.16
CA ALA A 135 -4.47 -6.86 -18.39
C ALA A 135 -4.25 -7.69 -17.11
N THR A 136 -3.33 -8.66 -17.15
CA THR A 136 -3.01 -9.51 -16.01
C THR A 136 -2.33 -8.71 -14.90
N GLU A 137 -1.37 -7.87 -15.25
CA GLU A 137 -0.63 -7.00 -14.33
C GLU A 137 -1.58 -6.02 -13.64
N LEU A 138 -2.52 -5.44 -14.40
CA LEU A 138 -3.52 -4.52 -13.86
C LEU A 138 -4.43 -5.20 -12.83
N ILE A 139 -4.90 -6.43 -13.10
CA ILE A 139 -5.70 -7.21 -12.14
C ILE A 139 -4.90 -7.51 -10.87
N VAL A 140 -3.63 -7.89 -11.00
CA VAL A 140 -2.75 -8.13 -9.85
C VAL A 140 -2.60 -6.87 -9.00
N ILE A 141 -2.41 -5.71 -9.62
CA ILE A 141 -2.31 -4.42 -8.92
C ILE A 141 -3.58 -4.15 -8.12
N PHE A 142 -4.77 -4.27 -8.72
CA PHE A 142 -6.04 -4.02 -8.02
C PHE A 142 -6.24 -4.95 -6.82
N VAL A 143 -5.95 -6.24 -7.00
CA VAL A 143 -6.03 -7.20 -5.88
C VAL A 143 -5.07 -6.81 -4.76
N VAL A 144 -3.83 -6.45 -5.09
CA VAL A 144 -2.82 -6.04 -4.10
C VAL A 144 -3.24 -4.75 -3.39
N VAL A 145 -3.77 -3.75 -4.09
CA VAL A 145 -4.22 -2.47 -3.51
C VAL A 145 -5.35 -2.71 -2.51
N ILE A 146 -6.36 -3.51 -2.87
CA ILE A 146 -7.46 -3.84 -1.96
C ILE A 146 -6.95 -4.60 -0.74
N LEU A 147 -6.10 -5.62 -0.93
CA LEU A 147 -5.53 -6.39 0.18
C LEU A 147 -4.71 -5.52 1.13
N LEU A 148 -3.87 -4.63 0.59
CA LEU A 148 -3.10 -3.68 1.40
C LEU A 148 -4.00 -2.69 2.13
N GLY A 149 -5.05 -2.18 1.49
CA GLY A 149 -6.04 -1.30 2.13
C GLY A 149 -6.70 -1.95 3.35
N ILE A 150 -7.14 -3.21 3.20
CA ILE A 150 -7.73 -4.00 4.29
C ILE A 150 -6.70 -4.27 5.38
N LEU A 151 -5.48 -4.68 4.99
CA LEU A 151 -4.43 -5.05 5.95
C LEU A 151 -4.02 -3.83 6.79
N ILE A 152 -3.76 -2.70 6.14
CA ILE A 152 -3.35 -1.46 6.80
C ILE A 152 -4.46 -0.96 7.73
N SER A 153 -5.72 -0.93 7.27
CA SER A 153 -6.85 -0.47 8.10
C SER A 153 -7.03 -1.38 9.32
N THR A 154 -7.01 -2.69 9.11
CA THR A 154 -7.21 -3.69 10.17
C THR A 154 -6.11 -3.63 11.21
N VAL A 155 -4.85 -3.57 10.78
CA VAL A 155 -3.69 -3.47 11.67
C VAL A 155 -3.74 -2.16 12.46
N ALA A 156 -3.97 -1.03 11.79
CA ALA A 156 -4.08 0.27 12.45
C ALA A 156 -5.19 0.30 13.51
N THR A 157 -6.38 -0.20 13.17
CA THR A 157 -7.52 -0.31 14.10
C THR A 157 -7.20 -1.25 15.25
N TYR A 158 -6.60 -2.40 14.99
CA TYR A 158 -6.24 -3.36 16.03
C TYR A 158 -5.31 -2.73 17.08
N PHE A 159 -4.25 -2.06 16.64
CA PHE A 159 -3.32 -1.35 17.52
C PHE A 159 -4.02 -0.22 18.30
N ALA A 160 -4.83 0.59 17.62
CA ALA A 160 -5.57 1.68 18.25
C ALA A 160 -6.52 1.17 19.35
N VAL A 161 -7.38 0.19 19.04
CA VAL A 161 -8.37 -0.35 19.98
C VAL A 161 -7.69 -1.09 21.14
N ASN A 162 -6.62 -1.85 20.88
CA ASN A 162 -5.88 -2.56 21.93
C ASN A 162 -5.31 -1.60 22.98
N ARG A 163 -4.80 -0.44 22.53
CA ARG A 163 -4.29 0.59 23.43
C ARG A 163 -5.40 1.18 24.30
N TYR A 164 -6.58 1.47 23.73
CA TYR A 164 -7.68 2.07 24.49
C TYR A 164 -8.42 1.10 25.42
N LEU A 165 -8.59 -0.17 25.05
CA LEU A 165 -9.24 -1.16 25.92
C LEU A 165 -8.36 -1.61 27.09
N LYS A 166 -7.03 -1.53 26.96
CA LYS A 166 -6.09 -1.81 28.05
C LYS A 166 -5.96 -0.64 29.04
N MET A 167 -6.38 0.57 28.69
CA MET A 167 -6.46 1.68 29.63
C MET A 167 -7.61 1.43 30.60
N LYS A 168 -7.28 1.27 31.89
CA LYS A 168 -8.26 1.03 32.96
C LYS A 168 -9.30 2.15 33.00
N THR A 169 -10.55 1.74 33.24
CA THR A 169 -11.76 2.57 33.34
C THR A 169 -11.66 3.73 34.37
N GLU A 170 -10.64 3.72 35.23
CA GLU A 170 -10.43 4.66 36.33
C GLU A 170 -9.94 6.06 35.89
N ASN A 171 -9.39 6.21 34.67
CA ASN A 171 -8.97 7.52 34.13
C ASN A 171 -9.97 8.14 33.15
N LEU A 172 -11.14 7.52 32.94
CA LEU A 172 -12.15 8.04 32.02
C LEU A 172 -13.04 9.15 32.63
N TYR A 173 -12.90 9.40 33.94
CA TYR A 173 -13.68 10.39 34.70
C TYR A 173 -12.90 11.67 35.06
N TYR A 174 -11.63 11.78 34.67
CA TYR A 174 -10.75 12.91 35.02
C TYR A 174 -9.96 13.49 33.83
N VAL A 175 -10.59 13.56 32.65
CA VAL A 175 -10.12 14.41 31.54
C VAL A 175 -11.30 15.10 30.89
#